data_AF-A0A0F8QJR4-F1
#
_entry.id   AF-A0A0F8QJR4-F1
#
_cell.length_a   1.000
_cell.length_b   1.000
_cell.length_c   1.000
_cell.angle_alpha   90.00
_cell.angle_beta   90.00
_cell.angle_gamma   90.00
#
_symmetry.space_group_name_H-M   'P 1'
#
loop_
_entity.id
_entity.type
_entity.pdbx_description
1 polymer ?
#
loop_
_entity_poly.entity_id
_entity_poly.type
_entity_poly.pdbx_seq_one_letter_code
_entity_poly.pdbx_strand_id
1 'polypeptide(L)' 'MAILRTNEIRTMTIEERADELENLSNELIRERALTSAGGAPDNPGRIGEIRRTIARIKTIQHELNDI' A
#
# COMPACT_ATOMS: atom_id res chain seq x y z
N MET A 1 6.54 -10.02 4.66
CA MET A 1 5.15 -10.49 4.57
C MET A 1 4.40 -9.63 3.54
N ALA A 2 3.22 -10.03 3.08
CA ALA A 2 2.42 -9.20 2.18
C ALA A 2 1.22 -8.68 2.97
N ILE A 3 0.98 -7.37 2.94
CA ILE A 3 -0.18 -6.72 3.56
C ILE A 3 -1.45 -7.19 2.84
N LEU A 4 -1.44 -7.17 1.50
CA LEU A 4 -2.46 -7.75 0.64
C LEU A 4 -1.85 -8.65 -0.43
N ARG A 5 -2.46 -9.81 -0.64
CA ARG A 5 -2.15 -10.77 -1.71
C ARG A 5 -2.86 -10.37 -3.00
N THR A 6 -2.29 -10.79 -4.12
CA THR A 6 -2.83 -10.50 -5.46
C THR A 6 -4.28 -10.96 -5.63
N ASN A 7 -4.63 -12.14 -5.10
CA ASN A 7 -5.98 -12.68 -5.22
C ASN A 7 -7.01 -11.80 -4.50
N GLU A 8 -6.66 -11.27 -3.33
CA GLU A 8 -7.55 -10.40 -2.53
C GLU A 8 -7.82 -9.09 -3.27
N ILE A 9 -6.80 -8.49 -3.88
CA ILE A 9 -6.93 -7.22 -4.61
C ILE A 9 -7.77 -7.39 -5.89
N ARG A 10 -7.68 -8.56 -6.55
CA ARG A 10 -8.48 -8.86 -7.74
C ARG A 10 -9.95 -9.12 -7.44
N THR A 11 -10.28 -9.53 -6.22
CA THR A 11 -11.67 -9.71 -5.77
C THR A 11 -12.32 -8.42 -5.29
N MET A 12 -11.54 -7.36 -5.04
CA MET A 12 -12.06 -6.05 -4.66
C MET A 12 -12.81 -5.37 -5.81
N THR A 13 -13.70 -4.45 -5.47
CA THR A 13 -14.27 -3.49 -6.43
C THR A 13 -13.26 -2.39 -6.77
N ILE A 14 -13.59 -1.54 -7.76
CA ILE A 14 -12.74 -0.40 -8.15
C ILE A 14 -12.61 0.58 -6.98
N GLU A 15 -13.73 0.86 -6.30
CA GLU A 15 -13.79 1.77 -5.14
C GLU A 15 -12.96 1.21 -3.98
N GLU A 16 -13.13 -0.07 -3.64
CA GLU A 16 -12.36 -0.72 -2.59
C GLU A 16 -10.84 -0.68 -2.87
N ARG A 17 -10.42 -0.90 -4.13
CA ARG A 17 -9.01 -0.75 -4.50
C ARG A 17 -8.51 0.69 -4.34
N ALA A 18 -9.33 1.67 -4.70
CA ALA A 18 -8.98 3.08 -4.58
C ALA A 18 -8.85 3.52 -3.11
N ASP A 19 -9.81 3.14 -2.28
CA ASP A 19 -9.82 3.42 -0.84
C ASP A 19 -8.61 2.77 -0.15
N GLU A 20 -8.32 1.51 -0.48
CA GLU A 20 -7.17 0.80 0.08
C GLU A 20 -5.84 1.41 -0.37
N LEU A 21 -5.76 1.87 -1.62
CA LEU A 21 -4.60 2.59 -2.13
C LEU A 21 -4.37 3.90 -1.38
N GLU A 22 -5.43 4.65 -1.08
CA GLU A 22 -5.36 5.88 -0.30
C GLU A 22 -4.92 5.59 1.14
N ASN A 23 -5.51 4.60 1.79
CA ASN A 23 -5.17 4.18 3.15
C ASN A 23 -3.68 3.83 3.29
N LEU A 24 -3.16 2.99 2.38
CA LEU A 24 -1.75 2.61 2.36
C LEU A 24 -0.84 3.80 2.05
N SER A 25 -1.27 4.73 1.20
CA SER A 25 -0.50 5.94 0.89
C SER A 25 -0.40 6.87 2.12
N ASN A 26 -1.50 7.05 2.84
CA ASN A 26 -1.54 7.80 4.09
C ASN A 26 -0.68 7.16 5.18
N GLU A 27 -0.69 5.83 5.27
CA GLU A 27 0.19 5.09 6.18
C GLU A 27 1.67 5.28 5.83
N LEU A 28 2.03 5.19 4.55
CA LEU A 28 3.40 5.42 4.10
C LEU A 28 3.91 6.82 4.47
N ILE A 29 3.05 7.84 4.39
CA ILE A 29 3.38 9.21 4.78
C ILE A 29 3.69 9.29 6.28
N ARG A 30 2.85 8.66 7.13
CA ARG A 30 3.07 8.62 8.59
C ARG A 30 4.37 7.92 8.96
N GLU A 31 4.65 6.75 8.39
CA GLU A 31 5.87 5.99 8.63
C GLU A 31 7.13 6.78 8.23
N ARG A 32 7.06 7.49 7.09
CA ARG A 32 8.14 8.37 6.63
C ARG A 32 8.34 9.57 7.56
N ALA A 33 7.26 10.15 8.08
CA ALA A 33 7.35 11.27 9.02
C ALA A 33 8.06 10.85 10.30
N LEU A 34 7.70 9.68 10.87
CA LEU A 34 8.35 9.12 12.05
C LEU A 34 9.85 8.87 11.81
N THR A 35 10.18 8.23 10.68
CA THR A 35 11.58 7.94 10.32
C THR A 35 12.38 9.23 10.12
N SER A 36 11.78 10.24 9.49
CA SER A 36 12.42 11.55 9.24
C SER A 36 12.66 12.35 10.52
N ALA A 37 11.80 12.19 11.53
CA ALA A 37 11.96 12.80 12.85
C ALA A 37 13.08 12.16 13.68
N GLY A 38 13.80 11.15 13.15
CA GLY A 38 14.83 10.41 13.87
C GLY A 38 14.28 9.39 14.85
N GLY A 39 12.98 9.10 14.80
CA GLY A 39 12.37 8.02 15.56
C GLY A 39 12.82 6.66 15.01
N ALA A 40 13.20 5.76 15.91
CA ALA A 40 13.42 4.37 15.52
C ALA A 40 12.08 3.77 15.04
N PRO A 41 11.99 3.23 13.82
CA PRO A 41 10.76 2.60 13.35
C PRO A 41 10.50 1.31 14.13
N ASP A 42 9.27 1.12 14.60
CA ASP A 42 8.86 -0.10 15.30
C ASP A 42 9.04 -1.35 14.42
N ASN A 43 8.89 -1.19 13.10
CA ASN A 43 9.16 -2.23 12.12
C ASN A 43 9.83 -1.64 10.86
N PRO A 44 11.16 -1.79 10.69
CA PRO A 44 11.87 -1.23 9.54
C PRO A 44 11.44 -1.86 8.20
N GLY A 45 10.83 -3.06 8.22
CA GLY A 45 10.30 -3.72 7.02
C GLY A 45 8.99 -3.11 6.51
N ARG A 46 8.25 -2.40 7.38
CA ARG A 46 6.87 -1.94 7.11
C ARG A 46 6.79 -1.00 5.91
N ILE A 47 7.68 -0.01 5.82
CA ILE A 47 7.75 0.92 4.68
C ILE A 47 7.91 0.15 3.35
N GLY A 48 8.79 -0.85 3.33
CA GLY A 48 9.02 -1.67 2.15
C GLY A 48 7.83 -2.56 1.78
N GLU A 49 7.07 -3.02 2.77
CA GLU A 49 5.84 -3.80 2.56
C GLU A 49 4.69 -2.94 2.03
N ILE A 50 4.49 -1.74 2.58
CA ILE A 50 3.49 -0.77 2.10
C ILE A 50 3.78 -0.39 0.65
N ARG A 51 5.01 0.01 0.33
CA ARG A 51 5.40 0.39 -1.05
C ARG A 51 5.13 -0.72 -2.06
N ARG A 52 5.47 -1.97 -1.71
CA ARG A 52 5.22 -3.13 -2.59
C ARG A 52 3.73 -3.42 -2.75
N THR A 53 2.93 -3.17 -1.73
CA THR A 53 1.47 -3.39 -1.78
C THR A 53 0.78 -2.30 -2.60
N ILE A 54 1.17 -1.03 -2.43
CA ILE A 54 0.74 0.08 -3.30
C ILE A 54 1.04 -0.22 -4.78
N ALA A 55 2.28 -0.65 -5.08
CA ALA A 55 2.66 -1.01 -6.44
C ALA A 55 1.78 -2.14 -7.00
N ARG A 56 1.50 -3.17 -6.19
CA ARG A 56 0.64 -4.29 -6.58
C ARG A 56 -0.79 -3.85 -6.88
N ILE A 57 -1.38 -2.97 -6.07
CA ILE A 57 -2.73 -2.43 -6.33
C ILE A 57 -2.74 -1.65 -7.64
N LYS A 58 -1.80 -0.73 -7.85
CA LYS A 58 -1.70 0.05 -9.10
C LYS A 58 -1.51 -0.82 -10.33
N THR A 59 -0.70 -1.88 -10.24
CA THR A 59 -0.54 -2.84 -11.34
C THR A 59 -1.87 -3.52 -11.66
N ILE A 60 -2.63 -3.97 -10.66
CA ILE A 60 -3.92 -4.63 -10.88
C ILE A 60 -4.95 -3.65 -11.44
N GLN A 61 -4.99 -2.40 -10.93
CA GLN A 61 -5.86 -1.36 -11.49
C GLN A 61 -5.58 -1.15 -12.98
N HIS A 62 -4.31 -1.09 -13.38
CA HIS A 62 -3.93 -1.00 -14.78
C HIS A 62 -4.31 -2.26 -15.59
N GLU A 63 -4.09 -3.46 -15.04
CA GLU A 63 -4.48 -4.73 -15.67
C GLU A 63 -6.01 -4.84 -15.90
N LEU A 64 -6.81 -4.26 -15.01
CA LEU A 64 -8.27 -4.26 -15.07
C LEU A 64 -8.86 -3.08 -15.87
N ASN A 65 -8.01 -2.16 -16.36
CA ASN A 65 -8.39 -0.91 -17.01
C ASN A 65 -9.24 0.02 -16.12
N ASP A 66 -8.95 0.04 -14.82
CA ASP A 66 -9.56 0.99 -13.88
C ASP A 66 -9.05 2.45 -14.12
N ILE A 67 -7.93 2.60 -14.84
CA ILE A 67 -7.23 3.86 -15.14
C ILE A 67 -6.55 3.81 -16.50
#